data_AF-A0A925G0H9-F1
#
_entry.id   AF-A0A925G0H9-F1
#
_cell.length_a   1.000
_cell.length_b   1.000
_cell.length_c   1.000
_cell.angle_alpha   90.00
_cell.angle_beta   90.00
_cell.angle_gamma   90.00
#
_symmetry.space_group_name_H-M   'P 1'
#
loop_
_entity.id
_entity.type
_entity.pdbx_description
1 polymer ?
#
loop_
_entity_poly.entity_id
_entity_poly.type
_entity_poly.pdbx_seq_one_letter_code
_entity_poly.pdbx_strand_id
1 'polypeptide(L)' 'MKDTLLSIGVLVGILVASALITNWFASAMYIRCKGCGTLNAKRRVQCRACQQVLRSPPAED' A
#
# COMPACT_ATOMS: atom_id res chain seq x y z
N MET A 1 18.47 2.31 -33.06
CA MET A 1 17.52 1.26 -32.63
C MET A 1 17.96 0.57 -31.34
N LYS A 2 19.22 0.08 -31.23
CA LYS A 2 19.73 -0.52 -29.98
C LYS A 2 19.66 0.45 -28.79
N ASP A 3 20.01 1.72 -29.00
CA ASP A 3 19.93 2.75 -27.95
C ASP A 3 18.49 3.02 -27.53
N THR A 4 17.56 3.06 -28.49
CA THR A 4 16.13 3.20 -28.23
C THR A 4 15.59 2.05 -27.38
N LEU A 5 15.99 0.81 -27.68
CA LEU A 5 15.61 -0.37 -26.89
C LEU A 5 16.19 -0.31 -25.48
N LEU A 6 17.43 0.15 -25.34
CA LEU A 6 18.07 0.32 -24.04
C LEU A 6 17.37 1.40 -23.21
N SER A 7 17.02 2.55 -23.81
CA SER A 7 16.25 3.59 -23.14
C SER A 7 14.88 3.10 -22.69
N ILE A 8 14.17 2.35 -23.54
CA ILE A 8 12.87 1.75 -23.18
C ILE A 8 13.06 0.77 -22.01
N GLY A 9 14.07 -0.09 -22.06
CA GLY A 9 14.36 -1.05 -21.00
C GLY A 9 14.62 -0.38 -19.66
N VAL A 10 15.41 0.71 -19.64
CA VAL A 10 15.66 1.51 -18.44
C VAL A 10 14.37 2.14 -17.92
N LEU A 11 13.55 2.73 -18.78
CA LEU A 11 12.27 3.33 -18.38
C LEU A 11 11.32 2.30 -17.76
N VAL A 12 11.15 1.15 -18.41
CA VAL A 12 10.34 0.05 -17.89
C VAL A 12 10.89 -0.42 -16.54
N GLY A 13 12.21 -0.58 -16.43
CA GLY A 13 12.87 -0.97 -15.17
C GLY A 13 12.57 0.00 -14.03
N ILE A 14 12.68 1.31 -14.28
CA ILE A 14 12.36 2.35 -13.29
C ILE A 14 10.89 2.26 -12.88
N LEU A 15 9.97 2.20 -13.84
CA LEU A 15 8.53 2.15 -13.56
C LEU A 15 8.14 0.92 -12.73
N VAL A 16 8.69 -0.26 -13.07
CA VAL A 16 8.46 -1.49 -12.30
C VAL A 16 9.03 -1.36 -10.89
N ALA A 17 10.28 -0.90 -10.74
CA ALA A 17 10.89 -0.72 -9.44
C ALA A 17 10.10 0.27 -8.55
N SER A 18 9.69 1.41 -9.12
CA SER A 18 8.86 2.38 -8.42
C SER A 18 7.52 1.78 -8.00
N ALA A 19 6.83 1.05 -8.88
CA ALA A 19 5.55 0.42 -8.56
C ALA A 19 5.67 -0.59 -7.41
N LEU A 20 6.72 -1.41 -7.40
CA LEU A 20 6.97 -2.38 -6.34
C LEU A 20 7.20 -1.68 -4.99
N ILE A 21 8.05 -0.64 -4.97
CA ILE A 21 8.33 0.14 -3.77
C ILE A 21 7.06 0.82 -3.26
N THR A 22 6.32 1.51 -4.13
CA THR A 22 5.07 2.18 -3.76
C THR A 22 4.03 1.21 -3.21
N ASN A 23 3.87 0.03 -3.83
CA ASN A 23 2.93 -0.97 -3.35
C ASN A 23 3.33 -1.53 -1.97
N TRP A 24 4.63 -1.72 -1.73
CA TRP A 24 5.15 -2.14 -0.43
C TRP A 24 4.85 -1.11 0.66
N PHE A 25 5.13 0.17 0.41
CA PHE A 25 4.77 1.26 1.34
C PHE A 25 3.27 1.34 1.61
N ALA A 26 2.44 1.25 0.57
CA ALA A 26 0.99 1.26 0.72
C ALA A 26 0.51 0.08 1.60
N SER A 27 1.07 -1.11 1.39
CA SER A 27 0.74 -2.31 2.17
C SER A 27 1.18 -2.20 3.64
N ALA A 28 2.27 -1.48 3.92
CA ALA A 28 2.72 -1.22 5.28
C ALA A 28 1.83 -0.19 5.99
N MET A 29 1.36 0.84 5.29
CA MET A 29 0.61 1.97 5.87
C MET A 29 -0.90 1.75 5.96
N TYR A 30 -1.47 0.89 5.12
CA TYR A 30 -2.92 0.71 5.02
C TYR A 30 -3.37 -0.71 5.35
N ILE A 31 -4.61 -0.84 5.82
CA ILE A 31 -5.31 -2.10 6.09
C ILE A 31 -6.70 -2.02 5.46
N ARG A 32 -7.15 -3.09 4.80
CA ARG A 32 -8.55 -3.22 4.35
C ARG A 32 -9.42 -3.69 5.50
N CYS A 33 -10.54 -3.01 5.69
CA CYS A 33 -11.58 -3.45 6.61
C CYS A 33 -12.18 -4.77 6.14
N LYS A 34 -12.29 -5.78 7.02
CA LYS A 34 -12.88 -7.09 6.68
C LYS A 34 -14.40 -7.03 6.50
N GLY A 35 -15.10 -6.07 7.10
CA GLY A 35 -16.56 -5.96 6.97
C GLY A 35 -17.03 -5.24 5.71
N CYS A 36 -16.40 -4.11 5.35
CA CYS A 36 -16.85 -3.29 4.22
C CYS A 36 -15.82 -3.12 3.10
N GLY A 37 -14.62 -3.71 3.22
CA GLY A 37 -13.56 -3.61 2.20
C GLY A 37 -12.84 -2.25 2.13
N THR A 38 -13.30 -1.24 2.87
CA THR A 38 -12.71 0.11 2.84
C THR A 38 -11.25 0.08 3.27
N LEU A 39 -10.40 0.76 2.49
CA LEU A 39 -9.00 0.98 2.85
C LEU A 39 -8.89 2.02 3.97
N ASN A 40 -8.16 1.68 5.03
CA ASN A 40 -7.96 2.52 6.21
C ASN A 40 -6.47 2.63 6.53
N ALA A 41 -6.04 3.76 7.09
CA ALA A 41 -4.69 3.88 7.62
C ALA A 41 -4.52 2.94 8.84
N LYS A 42 -3.40 2.23 8.91
CA LYS A 42 -3.11 1.20 9.92
C LYS A 42 -3.03 1.74 11.36
N ARG A 43 -2.87 3.07 11.52
CA ARG A 43 -2.96 3.77 12.81
C ARG A 43 -4.38 3.87 13.37
N ARG A 44 -5.42 3.62 12.56
CA ARG A 44 -6.82 3.70 13.02
C ARG A 44 -7.20 2.40 13.72
N VAL A 45 -7.83 2.53 14.88
CA VAL A 45 -8.43 1.42 15.63
C VAL A 45 -9.77 1.00 15.03
N GLN A 46 -10.51 1.94 14.43
CA GLN A 46 -11.84 1.71 13.84
C GLN A 46 -11.91 2.12 12.36
N CYS A 47 -12.78 1.45 11.60
CA CYS A 47 -13.00 1.71 10.18
C CYS A 47 -13.72 3.03 9.94
N ARG A 48 -13.19 3.89 9.06
CA ARG A 48 -13.78 5.20 8.74
C ARG A 48 -15.18 5.14 8.13
N ALA A 49 -15.56 4.03 7.51
CA ALA A 49 -16.83 3.86 6.82
C ALA A 49 -17.88 3.14 7.67
N CYS A 50 -17.57 1.95 8.18
CA CYS A 50 -18.52 1.10 8.92
C CYS A 50 -18.27 1.01 10.44
N GLN A 51 -17.30 1.76 10.98
CA GLN A 51 -16.94 1.78 12.41
C GLN A 51 -16.46 0.44 13.02
N GLN A 52 -16.33 -0.62 12.23
CA GLN A 52 -15.81 -1.90 12.71
C GLN A 52 -14.37 -1.76 13.23
N VAL A 53 -14.05 -2.46 14.33
CA VAL A 53 -12.70 -2.55 14.88
C VAL A 53 -11.74 -3.18 13.85
N LEU A 54 -10.67 -2.47 13.52
CA LEU A 54 -9.63 -2.89 12.57
C LEU A 54 -8.46 -3.59 13.27
N ARG A 55 -8.12 -3.15 14.48
CA ARG A 55 -6.98 -3.60 15.27
C ARG A 55 -7.23 -3.30 16.74
N SER A 56 -6.84 -4.21 17.63
CA SER A 56 -6.84 -3.95 19.07
C SER A 56 -5.79 -2.88 19.40
N PRO A 57 -6.09 -1.90 20.27
CA PRO A 57 -5.08 -0.97 20.75
C PRO A 57 -3.88 -1.76 21.33
N PRO A 58 -2.64 -1.24 21.23
CA PRO A 58 -1.52 -1.85 21.92
C PRO A 58 -1.87 -1.96 23.41
N ALA A 59 -1.47 -3.07 24.05
CA ALA A 59 -1.66 -3.25 25.48
C ALA A 59 -1.03 -2.04 26.20
N GLU A 60 -1.80 -1.41 27.08
CA GLU A 60 -1.29 -0.38 27.97
C GLU A 60 -0.49 -1.10 29.07
N ASP A 61 0.82 -0.83 29.13
CA ASP A 61 1.72 -1.31 30.18
C ASP A 61 1.63 -0.43 31.44
#